data_AF-A0A520HLE8-F1
#
_entry.id   AF-A0A520HLE8-F1
#
_cell.length_a   1.000
_cell.length_b   1.000
_cell.length_c   1.000
_cell.angle_alpha   90.00
_cell.angle_beta   90.00
_cell.angle_gamma   90.00
#
_symmetry.space_group_name_H-M   'P 1'
#
loop_
_entity.id
_entity.type
_entity.pdbx_description
1 polymer ?
#
loop_
_entity_poly.entity_id
_entity_poly.type
_entity_poly.pdbx_seq_one_letter_code
_entity_poly.pdbx_strand_id
1 'polypeptide(L)'
;MRRVAPHLLPVAAVLALGVGLFASWMHPSVLDPTNRGWLLLGDDRGQGAIGTAAYLRASGDWPGLRQPLLSAPEGLPLLFTDSIPLIGFIVRPFVAPSATGLQFVGIWYLLCALLQTTFAWLLVRRHARDPLAALIGTALLAAMPMFLARYPHASLCAQWLILWALWVFVDPARSRSRWWWPAVLGVAAMVHSYLLLGVAAVWTSSLLAALATEPTRGRTLARAALAVLPAGLILAAHGVFDGSFVSSGLYGQWPLALDAWWNPLNPGYARLLPSSPDRLGSGFEGLQYLGAGLIALVAAAAALCARGGVAPKSGADLRRLRWLLPA
;
A
#
# COMPACT_ATOMS: atom_id res chain seq x y z
N MET A 1 -0.73 -41.36 -2.60
CA MET A 1 -0.28 -39.95 -2.53
C MET A 1 -1.11 -39.13 -3.50
N ARG A 2 -2.06 -38.30 -3.02
CA ARG A 2 -2.93 -37.48 -3.88
C ARG A 2 -2.07 -36.38 -4.52
N ARG A 3 -2.00 -36.35 -5.85
CA ARG A 3 -1.32 -35.27 -6.60
C ARG A 3 -2.04 -33.96 -6.29
N VAL A 4 -1.34 -33.01 -5.67
CA VAL A 4 -1.82 -31.64 -5.48
C VAL A 4 -2.10 -31.05 -6.86
N ALA A 5 -3.26 -30.42 -7.04
CA ALA A 5 -3.64 -29.86 -8.32
C ALA A 5 -2.64 -28.77 -8.76
N PRO A 6 -2.22 -28.74 -10.04
CA PRO A 6 -1.11 -27.91 -10.51
C PRO A 6 -1.32 -26.39 -10.34
N HIS A 7 -2.56 -25.94 -10.11
CA HIS A 7 -2.90 -24.54 -9.83
C HIS A 7 -2.81 -24.16 -8.34
N LEU A 8 -2.74 -25.12 -7.42
CA LEU A 8 -2.61 -24.88 -5.97
C LEU A 8 -1.15 -24.63 -5.56
N LEU A 9 -0.19 -25.22 -6.27
CA LEU A 9 1.24 -25.07 -5.98
C LEU A 9 1.71 -23.60 -6.02
N PRO A 10 1.34 -22.80 -7.03
CA PRO A 10 1.74 -21.39 -7.09
C PRO A 10 1.10 -20.53 -5.98
N VAL A 11 -0.15 -20.81 -5.61
CA VAL A 11 -0.83 -20.07 -4.53
C VAL A 11 -0.14 -20.32 -3.19
N ALA A 12 0.11 -21.58 -2.87
CA ALA A 12 0.82 -21.94 -1.64
C ALA A 12 2.23 -21.32 -1.58
N ALA A 13 2.96 -21.31 -2.70
CA ALA A 13 4.28 -20.69 -2.76
C ALA A 13 4.24 -19.16 -2.54
N VAL A 14 3.25 -18.46 -3.11
CA VAL A 14 3.09 -17.01 -2.91
C VAL A 14 2.71 -16.69 -1.47
N LEU A 15 1.81 -17.47 -0.86
CA LEU A 15 1.45 -17.29 0.55
C LEU A 15 2.64 -17.59 1.47
N ALA A 16 3.40 -18.65 1.20
CA ALA A 16 4.62 -18.97 1.93
C ALA A 16 5.67 -17.86 1.81
N LEU A 17 5.81 -17.25 0.63
CA LEU A 17 6.66 -16.08 0.42
C LEU A 17 6.19 -14.88 1.27
N GLY A 18 4.88 -14.61 1.34
CA GLY A 18 4.33 -13.53 2.16
C GLY A 18 4.55 -13.76 3.67
N VAL A 19 4.33 -14.99 4.14
CA VAL A 19 4.64 -15.37 5.53
C VAL A 19 6.14 -15.28 5.81
N GLY A 20 6.98 -15.75 4.90
CA GLY A 20 8.43 -15.65 5.01
C GLY A 20 8.93 -14.20 5.02
N LEU A 21 8.32 -13.33 4.21
CA LEU A 21 8.62 -11.90 4.20
C LEU A 21 8.27 -11.27 5.55
N PHE A 22 7.08 -11.55 6.09
CA PHE A 22 6.71 -11.13 7.44
C PHE A 22 7.67 -11.66 8.51
N ALA A 23 8.02 -12.95 8.47
CA ALA A 23 8.92 -13.57 9.44
C ALA A 23 10.36 -13.03 9.36
N SER A 24 10.75 -12.40 8.24
CA SER A 24 12.09 -11.83 8.07
C SER A 24 12.30 -10.55 8.88
N TRP A 25 11.23 -9.86 9.30
CA TRP A 25 11.32 -8.55 9.95
C TRP A 25 10.52 -8.42 11.26
N MET A 26 9.70 -9.42 11.63
CA MET A 26 8.74 -9.35 12.74
C MET A 26 8.74 -10.68 13.47
N HIS A 27 8.76 -10.60 14.80
CA HIS A 27 8.64 -11.77 15.64
C HIS A 27 7.18 -12.26 15.68
N PRO A 28 6.88 -13.57 15.55
CA PRO A 28 5.50 -14.07 15.51
C PRO A 28 4.62 -13.68 16.72
N SER A 29 5.22 -13.38 17.88
CA SER A 29 4.48 -12.91 19.06
C SER A 29 3.74 -11.60 18.84
N VAL A 30 4.07 -10.80 17.81
CA VAL A 30 3.30 -9.59 17.48
C VAL A 30 1.92 -9.93 16.92
N LEU A 31 1.68 -11.16 16.48
CA LEU A 31 0.36 -11.61 16.00
C LEU A 31 -0.63 -11.85 17.13
N ASP A 32 -0.15 -12.00 18.38
CA ASP A 32 -1.00 -12.12 19.55
C ASP A 32 -1.66 -10.77 19.85
N PRO A 33 -3.00 -10.65 19.74
CA PRO A 33 -3.69 -9.39 19.99
C PRO A 33 -3.56 -8.90 21.44
N THR A 34 -3.20 -9.77 22.39
CA THR A 34 -2.98 -9.40 23.80
C THR A 34 -1.58 -8.84 24.06
N ASN A 35 -0.62 -9.14 23.17
CA ASN A 35 0.74 -8.63 23.25
C ASN A 35 0.80 -7.17 22.77
N ARG A 36 0.45 -6.25 23.66
CA ARG A 36 0.51 -4.79 23.42
C ARG A 36 1.87 -4.17 23.74
N GLY A 37 2.75 -4.87 24.47
CA GLY A 37 3.97 -4.29 25.02
C GLY A 37 4.91 -3.72 23.96
N TRP A 38 4.97 -4.37 22.79
CA TRP A 38 5.81 -3.93 21.67
C TRP A 38 5.32 -2.65 20.97
N LEU A 39 4.11 -2.18 21.27
CA LEU A 39 3.54 -0.94 20.74
C LEU A 39 3.73 0.26 21.70
N LEU A 40 4.26 0.02 22.91
CA LEU A 40 4.47 1.04 23.93
C LEU A 40 5.86 1.68 23.84
N LEU A 41 6.43 1.75 22.63
CA LEU A 41 7.79 2.24 22.36
C LEU A 41 7.83 3.72 21.94
N GLY A 42 6.68 4.39 21.86
CA GLY A 42 6.59 5.83 21.54
C GLY A 42 6.68 6.16 20.04
N ASP A 43 6.30 5.22 19.18
CA ASP A 43 6.27 5.40 17.72
C ASP A 43 4.84 5.44 17.15
N ASP A 44 4.74 5.78 15.87
CA ASP A 44 3.47 6.02 15.17
C ASP A 44 2.50 4.84 15.22
N ARG A 45 2.99 3.61 15.07
CA ARG A 45 2.15 2.41 15.24
C ARG A 45 1.52 2.31 16.63
N GLY A 46 2.20 2.78 17.67
CA GLY A 46 1.66 2.87 19.02
C GLY A 46 0.54 3.90 19.11
N GLN A 47 0.73 5.08 18.49
CA GLN A 47 -0.29 6.11 18.38
C GLN A 47 -1.55 5.59 17.66
N GLY A 48 -1.39 4.96 16.49
CA GLY A 48 -2.50 4.35 15.75
C GLY A 48 -3.20 3.23 16.52
N ALA A 49 -2.46 2.45 17.33
CA ALA A 49 -3.07 1.45 18.20
C ALA A 49 -3.91 2.07 19.32
N ILE A 50 -3.47 3.19 19.90
CA ILE A 50 -4.24 3.95 20.90
C ILE A 50 -5.53 4.51 20.29
N GLY A 51 -5.45 5.08 19.09
CA GLY A 51 -6.62 5.57 18.36
C GLY A 51 -7.66 4.47 18.10
N THR A 52 -7.20 3.30 17.67
CA THR A 52 -8.06 2.12 17.46
C THR A 52 -8.67 1.63 18.77
N ALA A 53 -7.88 1.56 19.85
CA ALA A 53 -8.37 1.16 21.16
C ALA A 53 -9.43 2.12 21.72
N ALA A 54 -9.23 3.44 21.55
CA ALA A 54 -10.21 4.45 21.92
C ALA A 54 -11.52 4.28 21.13
N TYR A 55 -11.42 4.04 19.82
CA TYR A 55 -12.59 3.81 18.96
C TYR A 55 -13.40 2.58 19.36
N LEU A 56 -12.74 1.46 19.66
CA LEU A 56 -13.40 0.22 20.10
C LEU A 56 -14.00 0.33 21.50
N ARG A 57 -13.44 1.19 22.37
CA ARG A 57 -13.96 1.43 23.73
C ARG A 57 -15.14 2.40 23.75
N ALA A 58 -15.24 3.30 22.79
CA ALA A 58 -16.28 4.32 22.75
C ALA A 58 -17.67 3.74 22.49
N SER A 59 -18.68 4.22 23.23
CA SER A 59 -20.09 3.81 23.14
C SER A 59 -20.84 4.32 21.89
N GLY A 60 -20.14 4.68 20.82
CA GLY A 60 -20.76 5.18 19.58
C GLY A 60 -21.45 4.09 18.77
N ASP A 61 -22.39 4.49 17.91
CA ASP A 61 -23.07 3.58 17.00
C ASP A 61 -22.15 3.17 15.83
N TRP A 62 -22.12 1.87 15.51
CA TRP A 62 -21.61 1.40 14.23
C TRP A 62 -22.71 1.62 13.17
N PRO A 63 -22.41 2.15 11.96
CA PRO A 63 -21.12 2.21 11.27
C PRO A 63 -20.30 3.51 11.45
N GLY A 64 -20.52 4.30 12.50
CA GLY A 64 -19.77 5.53 12.76
C GLY A 64 -18.26 5.31 12.92
N LEU A 65 -17.46 6.27 12.45
CA LEU A 65 -15.98 6.21 12.44
C LEU A 65 -15.31 7.22 13.38
N ARG A 66 -16.12 7.91 14.18
CA ARG A 66 -15.67 8.89 15.17
C ARG A 66 -15.74 8.31 16.57
N GLN A 67 -14.87 8.78 17.45
CA GLN A 67 -14.87 8.43 18.87
C GLN A 67 -14.66 9.68 19.74
N PRO A 68 -15.28 9.76 20.93
CA PRO A 68 -15.21 10.94 21.80
C PRO A 68 -14.11 10.86 22.88
N LEU A 69 -13.35 9.77 22.96
CA LEU A 69 -12.38 9.52 24.03
C LEU A 69 -11.04 10.24 23.83
N LEU A 70 -10.69 10.61 22.59
CA LEU A 70 -9.53 11.45 22.26
C LEU A 70 -9.98 12.81 21.73
N SER A 71 -9.32 13.88 22.18
CA SER A 71 -9.71 15.28 21.94
C SER A 71 -11.15 15.57 22.33
N ALA A 72 -11.53 15.20 23.55
CA ALA A 72 -12.84 15.51 24.12
C ALA A 72 -13.00 17.04 24.34
N PRO A 73 -14.23 17.58 24.23
CA PRO A 73 -15.49 16.87 23.98
C PRO A 73 -15.79 16.56 22.50
N GLU A 74 -15.10 17.18 21.54
CA GLU A 74 -15.43 17.09 20.10
C GLU A 74 -15.16 15.69 19.51
N GLY A 75 -14.18 14.97 20.05
CA GLY A 75 -13.80 13.66 19.58
C GLY A 75 -13.00 13.68 18.27
N LEU A 76 -12.39 12.55 17.94
CA LEU A 76 -11.65 12.38 16.69
C LEU A 76 -12.19 11.20 15.84
N PRO A 77 -12.36 11.41 14.53
CA PRO A 77 -12.37 10.35 13.52
C PRO A 77 -11.13 9.47 13.60
N LEU A 78 -11.32 8.18 13.32
CA LEU A 78 -10.25 7.19 13.38
C LEU A 78 -9.09 7.53 12.43
N LEU A 79 -9.40 8.06 11.23
CA LEU A 79 -8.43 8.54 10.25
C LEU A 79 -7.44 9.59 10.79
N PHE A 80 -7.83 10.41 11.77
CA PHE A 80 -6.97 11.48 12.30
C PHE A 80 -6.09 11.05 13.48
N THR A 81 -6.05 9.76 13.79
CA THR A 81 -5.22 9.20 14.87
C THR A 81 -4.06 8.34 14.34
N ASP A 82 -3.81 8.37 13.03
CA ASP A 82 -2.94 7.41 12.32
C ASP A 82 -3.31 5.92 12.55
N SER A 83 -4.55 5.69 12.98
CA SER A 83 -5.15 4.35 13.01
C SER A 83 -5.39 3.84 11.58
N ILE A 84 -5.82 2.59 11.47
CA ILE A 84 -6.27 1.99 10.20
C ILE A 84 -7.79 1.83 10.27
N PRO A 85 -8.59 2.80 9.76
CA PRO A 85 -10.04 2.77 9.89
C PRO A 85 -10.69 1.48 9.39
N LEU A 86 -10.13 0.85 8.35
CA LEU A 86 -10.58 -0.44 7.82
C LEU A 86 -10.60 -1.52 8.89
N ILE A 87 -9.55 -1.60 9.71
CA ILE A 87 -9.48 -2.58 10.80
C ILE A 87 -10.52 -2.25 11.85
N GLY A 88 -10.58 -0.99 12.31
CA GLY A 88 -11.56 -0.56 13.30
C GLY A 88 -12.98 -0.87 12.86
N PHE A 89 -13.32 -0.53 11.61
CA PHE A 89 -14.64 -0.76 11.02
C PHE A 89 -15.01 -2.24 10.94
N ILE A 90 -14.09 -3.10 10.51
CA ILE A 90 -14.31 -4.56 10.40
C ILE A 90 -14.45 -5.19 11.78
N VAL A 91 -13.61 -4.79 12.72
CA VAL A 91 -13.48 -5.46 14.03
C VAL A 91 -14.54 -5.00 15.03
N ARG A 92 -15.00 -3.75 14.95
CA ARG A 92 -15.98 -3.17 15.88
C ARG A 92 -17.21 -4.04 16.17
N PRO A 93 -17.92 -4.63 15.19
CA PRO A 93 -19.09 -5.47 15.50
C PRO A 93 -18.76 -6.78 16.23
N PHE A 94 -17.49 -7.22 16.24
CA PHE A 94 -17.08 -8.50 16.83
C PHE A 94 -16.37 -8.35 18.18
N VAL A 95 -15.96 -7.14 18.55
CA VAL A 95 -15.25 -6.88 19.80
C VAL A 95 -16.21 -6.30 20.81
N ALA A 96 -16.45 -7.05 21.88
CA ALA A 96 -17.21 -6.56 23.02
C ALA A 96 -16.52 -5.30 23.59
N PRO A 97 -17.27 -4.28 24.04
CA PRO A 97 -16.69 -3.10 24.68
C PRO A 97 -15.84 -3.40 25.92
N SER A 98 -15.93 -4.61 26.49
CA SER A 98 -15.10 -5.10 27.60
C SER A 98 -13.73 -5.65 27.15
N ALA A 99 -13.57 -6.05 25.88
CA ALA A 99 -12.32 -6.56 25.31
C ALA A 99 -11.36 -5.42 24.92
N THR A 100 -11.19 -4.46 25.85
CA THR A 100 -10.34 -3.28 25.66
C THR A 100 -8.86 -3.64 25.78
N GLY A 101 -8.05 -3.09 24.87
CA GLY A 101 -6.60 -3.27 24.87
C GLY A 101 -6.06 -4.35 23.93
N LEU A 102 -6.90 -4.95 23.08
CA LEU A 102 -6.44 -5.77 21.96
C LEU A 102 -5.75 -4.90 20.91
N GLN A 103 -4.63 -5.37 20.37
CA GLN A 103 -3.94 -4.77 19.23
C GLN A 103 -4.13 -5.60 17.97
N PHE A 104 -4.26 -4.92 16.83
CA PHE A 104 -4.44 -5.56 15.51
C PHE A 104 -3.30 -5.23 14.54
N VAL A 105 -2.26 -4.54 15.01
CA VAL A 105 -1.14 -4.05 14.20
C VAL A 105 -0.30 -5.21 13.66
N GLY A 106 -0.04 -6.24 14.48
CA GLY A 106 0.72 -7.40 14.00
C GLY A 106 -0.01 -8.19 12.91
N ILE A 107 -1.32 -8.42 13.11
CA ILE A 107 -2.18 -9.06 12.09
C ILE A 107 -2.20 -8.22 10.81
N TRP A 108 -2.25 -6.90 10.94
CA TRP A 108 -2.18 -5.98 9.82
C TRP A 108 -0.87 -6.09 9.03
N TYR A 109 0.29 -6.19 9.69
CA TYR A 109 1.56 -6.39 8.99
C TYR A 109 1.60 -7.71 8.22
N LEU A 110 1.09 -8.79 8.80
CA LEU A 110 0.98 -10.07 8.09
C LEU A 110 0.08 -9.93 6.87
N LEU A 111 -1.09 -9.29 7.01
CA LEU A 111 -1.99 -9.03 5.90
C LEU A 111 -1.30 -8.18 4.82
N CYS A 112 -0.57 -7.13 5.20
CA CYS A 112 0.18 -6.31 4.26
C CYS A 112 1.22 -7.13 3.49
N ALA A 113 1.99 -8.00 4.16
CA ALA A 113 2.97 -8.87 3.49
C ALA A 113 2.31 -9.87 2.53
N LEU A 114 1.19 -10.47 2.92
CA LEU A 114 0.42 -11.38 2.07
C LEU A 114 -0.16 -10.69 0.84
N LEU A 115 -0.74 -9.50 1.02
CA LEU A 115 -1.32 -8.72 -0.09
C LEU A 115 -0.22 -8.15 -1.00
N GLN A 116 0.89 -7.68 -0.42
CA GLN A 116 2.06 -7.18 -1.17
C GLN A 116 2.61 -8.26 -2.10
N THR A 117 2.85 -9.45 -1.57
CA THR A 117 3.33 -10.61 -2.36
C THR A 117 2.30 -11.07 -3.37
N THR A 118 1.01 -11.07 -3.03
CA THR A 118 -0.07 -11.46 -3.95
C THR A 118 -0.17 -10.51 -5.14
N PHE A 119 -0.23 -9.19 -4.92
CA PHE A 119 -0.32 -8.23 -6.03
C PHE A 119 0.98 -8.15 -6.84
N ALA A 120 2.15 -8.28 -6.20
CA ALA A 120 3.42 -8.43 -6.90
C ALA A 120 3.41 -9.66 -7.84
N TRP A 121 2.93 -10.81 -7.35
CA TRP A 121 2.79 -12.03 -8.16
C TRP A 121 1.86 -11.81 -9.36
N LEU A 122 0.69 -11.21 -9.12
CA LEU A 122 -0.29 -10.93 -10.17
C LEU A 122 0.27 -9.99 -11.27
N LEU A 123 1.17 -9.07 -10.90
CA LEU A 123 1.85 -8.18 -11.84
C LEU A 123 2.98 -8.88 -12.62
N VAL A 124 3.77 -9.72 -11.95
CA VAL A 124 4.96 -10.36 -12.51
C VAL A 124 4.62 -11.61 -13.34
N ARG A 125 3.71 -12.46 -12.87
CA ARG A 125 3.43 -13.79 -13.44
C ARG A 125 3.05 -13.77 -14.91
N ARG A 126 2.36 -12.72 -15.37
CA ARG A 126 1.95 -12.54 -16.77
C ARG A 126 3.11 -12.32 -17.74
N HIS A 127 4.26 -11.88 -17.25
CA HIS A 127 5.44 -11.60 -18.06
C HIS A 127 6.53 -12.67 -17.94
N ALA A 128 6.56 -13.37 -16.80
CA ALA A 128 7.52 -14.43 -16.50
C ALA A 128 7.41 -15.63 -17.46
N ARG A 129 8.57 -16.24 -17.75
CA ARG A 129 8.69 -17.42 -18.63
C ARG A 129 8.15 -18.69 -17.96
N ASP A 130 8.44 -18.86 -16.68
CA ASP A 130 8.08 -20.04 -15.90
C ASP A 130 7.74 -19.65 -14.44
N PRO A 131 7.17 -20.56 -13.63
CA PRO A 131 6.76 -20.27 -12.26
C PRO A 131 7.90 -19.86 -11.32
N LEU A 132 9.12 -20.38 -11.53
CA LEU A 132 10.28 -20.02 -10.69
C LEU A 132 10.71 -18.59 -10.98
N ALA A 133 10.83 -18.22 -12.26
CA ALA A 133 11.10 -16.83 -12.65
C ALA A 133 10.02 -15.87 -12.12
N ALA A 134 8.76 -16.28 -12.14
CA ALA A 134 7.66 -15.50 -11.56
C ALA A 134 7.82 -15.31 -10.05
N LEU A 135 8.19 -16.37 -9.32
CA LEU A 135 8.36 -16.33 -7.87
C LEU A 135 9.55 -15.46 -7.47
N ILE A 136 10.68 -15.58 -8.18
CA ILE A 136 11.86 -14.73 -7.94
C ILE A 136 11.53 -13.27 -8.21
N GLY A 137 10.90 -12.95 -9.35
CA GLY A 137 10.49 -11.57 -9.65
C GLY A 137 9.48 -11.03 -8.64
N THR A 138 8.58 -11.87 -8.13
CA THR A 138 7.64 -11.53 -7.05
C THR A 138 8.37 -11.21 -5.76
N ALA A 139 9.35 -12.03 -5.36
CA ALA A 139 10.14 -11.80 -4.17
C ALA A 139 10.91 -10.48 -4.24
N LEU A 140 11.54 -10.19 -5.38
CA LEU A 140 12.26 -8.93 -5.60
C LEU A 140 11.34 -7.71 -5.55
N LEU A 141 10.15 -7.79 -6.15
CA LEU A 141 9.18 -6.68 -6.15
C LEU A 141 8.50 -6.51 -4.78
N ALA A 142 8.22 -7.60 -4.07
CA ALA A 142 7.52 -7.52 -2.78
C ALA A 142 8.46 -7.11 -1.63
N ALA A 143 9.73 -7.52 -1.67
CA ALA A 143 10.71 -7.29 -0.62
C ALA A 143 11.55 -6.00 -0.83
N MET A 144 10.97 -4.97 -1.45
CA MET A 144 11.64 -3.69 -1.62
C MET A 144 12.01 -3.10 -0.24
N PRO A 145 13.25 -2.59 -0.05
CA PRO A 145 13.66 -2.00 1.23
C PRO A 145 12.71 -0.91 1.74
N MET A 146 12.10 -0.12 0.84
CA MET A 146 11.10 0.89 1.20
C MET A 146 9.82 0.30 1.82
N PHE A 147 9.45 -0.94 1.51
CA PHE A 147 8.33 -1.62 2.17
C PHE A 147 8.73 -1.99 3.61
N LEU A 148 9.94 -2.55 3.78
CA LEU A 148 10.47 -2.97 5.08
C LEU A 148 10.73 -1.81 6.05
N ALA A 149 11.26 -0.71 5.52
CA ALA A 149 11.56 0.46 6.32
C ALA A 149 10.29 1.13 6.89
N ARG A 150 9.11 0.93 6.30
CA ARG A 150 7.87 1.61 6.75
C ARG A 150 7.21 0.99 7.96
N TYR A 151 7.82 -0.02 8.57
CA TYR A 151 7.29 -0.69 9.74
C TYR A 151 6.92 0.25 10.91
N PRO A 152 7.54 1.43 11.16
CA PRO A 152 7.07 2.34 12.22
C PRO A 152 5.68 2.92 11.96
N HIS A 153 5.30 3.10 10.69
CA HIS A 153 4.01 3.62 10.24
C HIS A 153 3.12 2.46 9.77
N ALA A 154 2.35 1.89 10.69
CA ALA A 154 1.52 0.72 10.40
C ALA A 154 0.60 0.94 9.19
N SER A 155 -0.06 2.09 9.12
CA SER A 155 -0.96 2.49 8.04
C SER A 155 -0.28 2.51 6.67
N LEU A 156 0.97 3.00 6.60
CA LEU A 156 1.75 3.12 5.36
C LEU A 156 2.35 1.80 4.86
N CYS A 157 2.30 0.73 5.66
CA CYS A 157 2.69 -0.60 5.20
C CYS A 157 1.72 -1.18 4.16
N ALA A 158 0.57 -0.56 3.90
CA ALA A 158 -0.36 -0.98 2.86
C ALA A 158 0.05 -0.58 1.42
N GLN A 159 1.35 -0.66 1.09
CA GLN A 159 1.86 -0.40 -0.25
C GLN A 159 1.25 -1.34 -1.32
N TRP A 160 0.69 -2.46 -0.90
CA TRP A 160 -0.09 -3.37 -1.74
C TRP A 160 -1.29 -2.68 -2.40
N LEU A 161 -1.81 -1.57 -1.85
CA LEU A 161 -2.84 -0.75 -2.50
C LEU A 161 -2.34 -0.14 -3.80
N ILE A 162 -1.08 0.30 -3.84
CA ILE A 162 -0.44 0.82 -5.05
C ILE A 162 -0.26 -0.32 -6.06
N LEU A 163 0.19 -1.49 -5.62
CA LEU A 163 0.30 -2.66 -6.50
C LEU A 163 -1.06 -3.13 -7.01
N TRP A 164 -2.12 -3.04 -6.20
CA TRP A 164 -3.49 -3.31 -6.62
C TRP A 164 -3.95 -2.30 -7.68
N ALA A 165 -3.73 -1.00 -7.46
CA ALA A 165 -4.04 0.04 -8.43
C ALA A 165 -3.30 -0.19 -9.75
N LEU A 166 -2.00 -0.53 -9.71
CA LEU A 166 -1.23 -0.90 -10.89
C LEU A 166 -1.80 -2.15 -11.57
N TRP A 167 -2.19 -3.17 -10.80
CA TRP A 167 -2.81 -4.39 -11.34
C TRP A 167 -4.14 -4.09 -12.05
N VAL A 168 -4.97 -3.18 -11.54
CA VAL A 168 -6.17 -2.69 -12.23
C VAL A 168 -5.77 -1.91 -13.49
N PHE A 169 -4.80 -0.99 -13.36
CA PHE A 169 -4.35 -0.11 -14.43
C PHE A 169 -3.84 -0.88 -15.64
N VAL A 170 -2.99 -1.90 -15.45
CA VAL A 170 -2.29 -2.57 -16.56
C VAL A 170 -3.18 -3.45 -17.45
N ASP A 171 -4.43 -3.69 -17.06
CA ASP A 171 -5.40 -4.49 -17.84
C ASP A 171 -6.58 -3.59 -18.27
N PRO A 172 -6.78 -3.35 -19.58
CA PRO A 172 -7.87 -2.52 -20.08
C PRO A 172 -9.27 -3.01 -19.72
N ALA A 173 -9.49 -4.31 -19.57
CA ALA A 173 -10.80 -4.83 -19.17
C ALA A 173 -11.06 -4.56 -17.69
N ARG A 174 -10.06 -4.80 -16.82
CA ARG A 174 -10.16 -4.49 -15.39
C ARG A 174 -10.32 -2.99 -15.13
N SER A 175 -9.51 -2.16 -15.78
CA SER A 175 -9.55 -0.70 -15.66
C SER A 175 -10.91 -0.10 -16.08
N ARG A 176 -11.64 -0.74 -17.00
CA ARG A 176 -12.98 -0.29 -17.43
C ARG A 176 -14.12 -0.87 -16.58
N SER A 177 -13.82 -1.79 -15.66
CA SER A 177 -14.80 -2.37 -14.74
C SER A 177 -15.38 -1.31 -13.82
N ARG A 178 -16.68 -1.45 -13.51
CA ARG A 178 -17.38 -0.60 -12.53
C ARG A 178 -17.06 -0.93 -11.07
N TRP A 179 -16.19 -1.90 -10.82
CA TRP A 179 -15.94 -2.44 -9.48
C TRP A 179 -14.52 -2.19 -8.98
N TRP A 180 -13.51 -2.38 -9.84
CA TRP A 180 -12.12 -2.43 -9.40
C TRP A 180 -11.58 -1.08 -8.90
N TRP A 181 -11.85 0.01 -9.61
CA TRP A 181 -11.44 1.34 -9.16
C TRP A 181 -12.18 1.81 -7.91
N PRO A 182 -13.53 1.74 -7.83
CA PRO A 182 -14.22 2.07 -6.58
C PRO A 182 -13.76 1.23 -5.40
N ALA A 183 -13.45 -0.07 -5.61
CA ALA A 183 -12.95 -0.94 -4.55
C ALA A 183 -11.57 -0.47 -4.03
N VAL A 184 -10.56 -0.30 -4.89
CA VAL A 184 -9.22 0.08 -4.44
C VAL A 184 -9.19 1.50 -3.85
N LEU A 185 -9.95 2.45 -4.42
CA LEU A 185 -10.07 3.81 -3.88
C LEU A 185 -10.79 3.83 -2.54
N GLY A 186 -11.91 3.10 -2.41
CA GLY A 186 -12.65 2.99 -1.16
C GLY A 186 -11.82 2.33 -0.05
N VAL A 187 -11.12 1.24 -0.37
CA VAL A 187 -10.23 0.58 0.60
C VAL A 187 -9.06 1.49 0.97
N ALA A 188 -8.44 2.18 0.02
CA ALA A 188 -7.38 3.13 0.32
C ALA A 188 -7.87 4.27 1.23
N ALA A 189 -9.08 4.79 1.01
CA ALA A 189 -9.71 5.79 1.86
C ALA A 189 -10.03 5.27 3.28
N MET A 190 -10.28 3.97 3.43
CA MET A 190 -10.41 3.29 4.72
C MET A 190 -9.07 2.96 5.37
N VAL A 191 -7.95 3.04 4.66
CA VAL A 191 -6.63 2.70 5.21
C VAL A 191 -5.87 3.95 5.60
N HIS A 192 -5.58 4.83 4.64
CA HIS A 192 -4.79 6.04 4.91
C HIS A 192 -4.88 7.04 3.73
N SER A 193 -4.99 8.34 4.04
CA SER A 193 -5.13 9.41 3.04
C SER A 193 -3.90 9.56 2.13
N TYR A 194 -2.70 9.36 2.67
CA TYR A 194 -1.45 9.38 1.88
C TYR A 194 -1.44 8.30 0.78
N LEU A 195 -1.83 7.06 1.11
CA LEU A 195 -1.89 5.97 0.14
C LEU A 195 -3.05 6.16 -0.85
N LEU A 196 -4.18 6.73 -0.39
CA LEU A 196 -5.27 7.12 -1.26
C LEU A 196 -4.80 8.08 -2.37
N LEU A 197 -3.96 9.06 -2.04
CA LEU A 197 -3.40 9.97 -3.05
C LEU A 197 -2.56 9.21 -4.10
N GLY A 198 -1.71 8.29 -3.68
CA GLY A 198 -0.92 7.45 -4.59
C GLY A 198 -1.81 6.57 -5.50
N VAL A 199 -2.84 5.94 -4.93
CA VAL A 199 -3.84 5.17 -5.71
C VAL A 199 -4.61 6.08 -6.68
N ALA A 200 -5.00 7.27 -6.24
CA ALA A 200 -5.72 8.26 -7.04
C ALA A 200 -4.86 8.78 -8.19
N ALA A 201 -3.54 8.90 -8.03
CA ALA A 201 -2.62 9.27 -9.10
C ALA A 201 -2.62 8.21 -10.23
N VAL A 202 -2.51 6.92 -9.86
CA VAL A 202 -2.60 5.80 -10.82
C VAL A 202 -3.99 5.74 -11.49
N TRP A 203 -5.05 5.95 -10.73
CA TRP A 203 -6.42 6.04 -11.27
C TRP A 203 -6.57 7.21 -12.25
N THR A 204 -6.05 8.39 -11.91
CA THR A 204 -6.09 9.60 -12.76
C THR A 204 -5.35 9.35 -14.07
N SER A 205 -4.19 8.70 -14.00
CA SER A 205 -3.46 8.23 -15.18
C SER A 205 -4.32 7.30 -16.06
N SER A 206 -5.06 6.37 -15.46
CA SER A 206 -6.02 5.52 -16.19
C SER A 206 -7.15 6.33 -16.82
N LEU A 207 -7.66 7.35 -16.14
CA LEU A 207 -8.73 8.22 -16.61
C LEU A 207 -8.27 9.07 -17.80
N LEU A 208 -7.10 9.69 -17.72
CA LEU A 208 -6.49 10.45 -18.81
C LEU A 208 -6.29 9.58 -20.05
N ALA A 209 -5.76 8.36 -19.87
CA ALA A 209 -5.63 7.40 -20.95
C ALA A 209 -6.98 7.07 -21.61
N ALA A 210 -8.02 6.85 -20.81
CA ALA A 210 -9.36 6.54 -21.31
C ALA A 210 -10.02 7.73 -22.02
N LEU A 211 -9.84 8.96 -21.51
CA LEU A 211 -10.36 10.17 -22.17
C LEU A 211 -9.67 10.46 -23.51
N ALA A 212 -8.41 10.10 -23.65
CA ALA A 212 -7.64 10.27 -24.88
C ALA A 212 -7.93 9.19 -25.94
N THR A 213 -8.32 7.98 -25.53
CA THR A 213 -8.42 6.82 -26.43
C THR A 213 -9.85 6.33 -26.67
N GLU A 214 -10.78 6.58 -25.74
CA GLU A 214 -12.16 6.13 -25.89
C GLU A 214 -13.03 7.19 -26.60
N PRO A 215 -13.90 6.80 -27.55
CA PRO A 215 -14.71 7.74 -28.31
C PRO A 215 -15.82 8.39 -27.46
N THR A 216 -16.37 7.67 -26.48
CA THR A 216 -17.52 8.12 -25.69
C THR A 216 -17.10 8.71 -24.34
N ARG A 217 -16.75 10.00 -24.32
CA ARG A 217 -16.28 10.69 -23.11
C ARG A 217 -17.27 10.63 -21.94
N GLY A 218 -18.58 10.74 -22.20
CA GLY A 218 -19.62 10.69 -21.17
C GLY A 218 -19.60 9.39 -20.35
N ARG A 219 -19.40 8.24 -21.00
CA ARG A 219 -19.28 6.94 -20.32
C ARG A 219 -18.00 6.85 -19.48
N THR A 220 -16.92 7.48 -19.93
CA THR A 220 -15.66 7.57 -19.18
C THR A 220 -15.84 8.42 -17.93
N LEU A 221 -16.47 9.59 -18.05
CA LEU A 221 -16.76 10.47 -16.91
C LEU A 221 -17.73 9.82 -15.92
N ALA A 222 -18.76 9.10 -16.37
CA ALA A 222 -19.66 8.37 -15.49
C ALA A 222 -18.94 7.29 -14.68
N ARG A 223 -18.03 6.53 -15.32
CA ARG A 223 -17.19 5.55 -14.61
C ARG A 223 -16.21 6.22 -13.64
N ALA A 224 -15.69 7.39 -14.00
CA ALA A 224 -14.81 8.18 -13.14
C ALA A 224 -15.54 8.65 -11.88
N ALA A 225 -16.76 9.19 -12.03
CA ALA A 225 -17.60 9.59 -10.92
C ALA A 225 -17.93 8.41 -9.99
N LEU A 226 -18.30 7.26 -10.57
CA LEU A 226 -18.55 6.04 -9.81
C LEU A 226 -17.31 5.54 -9.06
N ALA A 227 -16.12 5.70 -9.64
CA ALA A 227 -14.87 5.27 -9.02
C ALA A 227 -14.53 6.07 -7.77
N VAL A 228 -14.72 7.40 -7.79
CA VAL A 228 -14.37 8.26 -6.65
C VAL A 228 -15.44 8.35 -5.58
N LEU A 229 -16.69 8.01 -5.91
CA LEU A 229 -17.83 8.15 -5.01
C LEU A 229 -17.63 7.46 -3.64
N PRO A 230 -17.20 6.18 -3.55
CA PRO A 230 -17.00 5.55 -2.24
C PRO A 230 -15.93 6.24 -1.41
N ALA A 231 -14.79 6.60 -2.01
CA ALA A 231 -13.72 7.31 -1.32
C ALA A 231 -14.19 8.68 -0.81
N GLY A 232 -14.94 9.44 -1.62
CA GLY A 232 -15.52 10.72 -1.23
C GLY A 232 -16.48 10.59 -0.04
N LEU A 233 -17.39 9.60 -0.07
CA LEU A 233 -18.31 9.33 1.04
C LEU A 233 -17.57 8.91 2.32
N ILE A 234 -16.51 8.11 2.19
CA ILE A 234 -15.67 7.68 3.31
C ILE A 234 -14.93 8.86 3.95
N LEU A 235 -14.36 9.75 3.13
CA LEU A 235 -13.69 10.96 3.61
C LEU A 235 -14.69 11.90 4.29
N ALA A 236 -15.90 12.04 3.73
CA ALA A 236 -16.99 12.80 4.35
C ALA A 236 -17.42 12.20 5.69
N ALA A 237 -17.52 10.86 5.79
CA ALA A 237 -17.83 10.18 7.04
C ALA A 237 -16.75 10.36 8.13
N HIS A 238 -15.51 10.64 7.73
CA HIS A 238 -14.43 11.04 8.63
C HIS A 238 -14.40 12.54 8.91
N GLY A 239 -15.34 13.32 8.40
CA GLY A 239 -15.38 14.77 8.59
C GLY A 239 -14.21 15.51 7.94
N VAL A 240 -13.60 14.95 6.89
CA VAL A 240 -12.53 15.61 6.13
C VAL A 240 -13.01 16.92 5.50
N PHE A 241 -14.32 17.09 5.31
CA PHE A 241 -14.89 18.31 4.74
C PHE A 241 -15.55 19.23 5.78
N ASP A 242 -15.45 18.92 7.08
CA ASP A 242 -16.20 19.60 8.14
C ASP A 242 -15.50 20.85 8.71
N GLY A 243 -14.22 21.07 8.41
CA GLY A 243 -13.43 22.13 9.05
C GLY A 243 -12.35 22.74 8.15
N SER A 244 -11.67 23.77 8.66
CA SER A 244 -10.51 24.37 8.03
C SER A 244 -9.24 23.58 8.40
N PHE A 245 -8.48 23.17 7.38
CA PHE A 245 -7.16 22.61 7.58
C PHE A 245 -6.16 23.72 7.87
N VAL A 246 -5.34 23.55 8.90
CA VAL A 246 -4.21 24.43 9.19
C VAL A 246 -2.95 23.81 8.59
N SER A 247 -2.19 24.60 7.85
CA SER A 247 -0.88 24.17 7.36
C SER A 247 0.04 23.87 8.54
N SER A 248 0.72 22.72 8.51
CA SER A 248 1.75 22.41 9.50
C SER A 248 2.99 23.31 9.36
N GLY A 249 3.14 24.03 8.23
CA GLY A 249 4.34 24.80 7.92
C GLY A 249 5.55 23.92 7.58
N LEU A 250 5.38 22.59 7.47
CA LEU A 250 6.45 21.61 7.28
C LEU A 250 6.67 21.22 5.80
N TYR A 251 6.08 21.96 4.86
CA TYR A 251 6.26 21.70 3.43
C TYR A 251 7.75 21.74 3.07
N GLY A 252 8.23 20.68 2.40
CA GLY A 252 9.64 20.55 2.01
C GLY A 252 10.57 19.95 3.07
N GLN A 253 10.09 19.60 4.28
CA GLN A 253 10.93 18.95 5.30
C GLN A 253 11.35 17.52 4.93
N TRP A 254 10.50 16.79 4.19
CA TRP A 254 10.74 15.41 3.79
C TRP A 254 10.69 15.24 2.27
N PRO A 255 11.65 15.83 1.53
CA PRO A 255 11.65 15.76 0.08
C PRO A 255 12.02 14.36 -0.41
N LEU A 256 11.58 14.02 -1.62
CA LEU A 256 12.14 12.90 -2.35
C LEU A 256 13.49 13.31 -2.93
N ALA A 257 14.56 12.57 -2.59
CA ALA A 257 15.85 12.75 -3.23
C ALA A 257 15.80 12.22 -4.68
N LEU A 258 16.41 12.94 -5.64
CA LEU A 258 16.41 12.55 -7.06
C LEU A 258 17.10 11.20 -7.33
N ASP A 259 17.98 10.79 -6.42
CA ASP A 259 18.74 9.54 -6.47
C ASP A 259 18.15 8.43 -5.57
N ALA A 260 17.00 8.66 -4.93
CA ALA A 260 16.40 7.76 -3.93
C ALA A 260 16.17 6.32 -4.43
N TRP A 261 16.06 6.10 -5.75
CA TRP A 261 15.85 4.77 -6.33
C TRP A 261 17.08 3.86 -6.22
N TRP A 262 18.30 4.42 -6.22
CA TRP A 262 19.54 3.66 -6.09
C TRP A 262 20.38 4.06 -4.86
N ASN A 263 20.08 5.21 -4.25
CA ASN A 263 20.70 5.64 -3.01
C ASN A 263 19.87 5.20 -1.81
N PRO A 264 20.42 4.36 -0.91
CA PRO A 264 19.67 3.89 0.23
C PRO A 264 19.37 4.95 1.30
N LEU A 265 20.09 6.09 1.32
CA LEU A 265 20.05 7.15 2.37
C LEU A 265 20.14 6.68 3.84
N ASN A 266 20.28 5.38 4.05
CA ASN A 266 20.37 4.70 5.33
C ASN A 266 21.59 3.76 5.25
N PRO A 267 22.61 3.96 6.08
CA PRO A 267 23.81 3.14 6.09
C PRO A 267 23.55 1.63 6.27
N GLY A 268 22.45 1.25 6.92
CA GLY A 268 22.04 -0.15 7.09
C GLY A 268 21.73 -0.87 5.77
N TYR A 269 21.38 -0.13 4.72
CA TYR A 269 21.15 -0.66 3.36
C TYR A 269 22.34 -0.40 2.41
N ALA A 270 23.40 0.28 2.86
CA ALA A 270 24.54 0.72 2.05
C ALA A 270 25.59 -0.37 1.77
N ARG A 271 25.22 -1.66 1.81
CA ARG A 271 26.17 -2.77 1.60
C ARG A 271 26.80 -2.79 0.20
N LEU A 272 26.13 -2.19 -0.79
CA LEU A 272 26.53 -2.23 -2.19
C LEU A 272 26.83 -0.85 -2.80
N LEU A 273 26.17 0.20 -2.31
CA LEU A 273 26.41 1.58 -2.72
C LEU A 273 26.49 2.46 -1.47
N PRO A 274 27.45 3.40 -1.40
CA PRO A 274 27.50 4.37 -0.31
C PRO A 274 26.19 5.16 -0.22
N SER A 275 25.66 5.33 1.00
CA SER A 275 24.52 6.20 1.23
C SER A 275 24.95 7.66 1.24
N SER A 276 24.16 8.55 0.64
CA SER A 276 24.32 9.99 0.90
C SER A 276 24.10 10.28 2.39
N PRO A 277 24.73 11.34 2.95
CA PRO A 277 24.48 11.75 4.33
C PRO A 277 23.00 12.08 4.53
N ASP A 278 22.39 11.53 5.57
CA ASP A 278 21.04 11.91 5.97
C ASP A 278 21.05 13.36 6.47
N ARG A 279 20.22 14.22 5.88
CA ARG A 279 19.98 15.57 6.39
C ARG A 279 18.75 15.54 7.28
N LEU A 280 18.95 15.76 8.57
CA LEU A 280 17.89 16.07 9.54
C LEU A 280 16.78 15.00 9.63
N GLY A 281 17.10 13.71 9.43
CA GLY A 281 16.13 12.61 9.52
C GLY A 281 15.22 12.47 8.29
N SER A 282 15.45 13.25 7.22
CA SER A 282 14.63 13.22 6.00
C SER A 282 14.84 11.96 5.16
N GLY A 283 15.98 11.29 5.31
CA GLY A 283 16.32 10.08 4.56
C GLY A 283 15.38 8.91 4.83
N PHE A 284 14.80 8.84 6.04
CA PHE A 284 13.80 7.84 6.36
C PHE A 284 12.51 8.07 5.58
N GLU A 285 11.99 9.29 5.59
CA GLU A 285 10.70 9.64 4.97
C GLU A 285 10.74 9.64 3.44
N GLY A 286 11.85 10.06 2.84
CA GLY A 286 12.07 10.04 1.40
C GLY A 286 12.54 8.70 0.81
N LEU A 287 12.68 7.65 1.63
CA LEU A 287 13.26 6.38 1.21
C LEU A 287 12.45 5.69 0.10
N GLN A 288 13.04 5.60 -1.09
CA GLN A 288 12.48 4.88 -2.24
C GLN A 288 13.49 3.90 -2.86
N TYR A 289 14.43 3.39 -2.06
CA TYR A 289 15.46 2.49 -2.54
C TYR A 289 14.86 1.20 -3.09
N LEU A 290 15.11 0.93 -4.38
CA LEU A 290 14.57 -0.24 -5.07
C LEU A 290 15.16 -1.55 -4.55
N GLY A 291 16.33 -1.48 -3.90
CA GLY A 291 17.11 -2.66 -3.54
C GLY A 291 17.95 -3.17 -4.70
N ALA A 292 19.10 -3.75 -4.37
CA ALA A 292 20.08 -4.17 -5.36
C ALA A 292 19.54 -5.19 -6.38
N GLY A 293 18.66 -6.09 -5.96
CA GLY A 293 18.08 -7.09 -6.85
C GLY A 293 17.22 -6.48 -7.96
N LEU A 294 16.38 -5.48 -7.65
CA LEU A 294 15.60 -4.77 -8.66
C LEU A 294 16.47 -3.85 -9.52
N ILE A 295 17.48 -3.18 -8.93
CA ILE A 295 18.43 -2.37 -9.70
C ILE A 295 19.16 -3.23 -10.73
N ALA A 296 19.68 -4.40 -10.32
CA ALA A 296 20.32 -5.34 -11.22
C ALA A 296 19.37 -5.85 -12.31
N LEU A 297 18.10 -6.13 -11.96
CA LEU A 297 17.08 -6.56 -12.92
C LEU A 297 16.81 -5.47 -13.97
N VAL A 298 16.65 -4.21 -13.55
CA VAL A 298 16.43 -3.07 -14.46
C VAL A 298 17.65 -2.85 -15.36
N ALA A 299 18.86 -2.90 -14.81
CA ALA A 299 20.10 -2.77 -15.58
C ALA A 299 20.26 -3.90 -16.62
N ALA A 300 19.99 -5.15 -16.22
CA ALA A 300 20.03 -6.29 -17.12
C ALA A 300 18.97 -6.17 -18.23
N ALA A 301 17.76 -5.75 -17.90
CA ALA A 301 16.70 -5.50 -18.88
C ALA A 301 17.10 -4.43 -19.91
N ALA A 302 17.68 -3.30 -19.45
CA ALA A 302 18.16 -2.25 -20.33
C ALA A 302 19.28 -2.74 -21.26
N ALA A 303 20.24 -3.50 -20.74
CA ALA A 303 21.34 -4.07 -21.53
C ALA A 303 20.84 -5.07 -22.59
N LEU A 304 19.85 -5.91 -22.26
CA LEU A 304 19.24 -6.86 -23.20
C LEU A 304 18.46 -6.14 -24.32
N CYS A 305 17.71 -5.08 -23.98
CA CYS A 305 17.04 -4.24 -24.96
C CYS A 305 18.03 -3.56 -25.91
N ALA A 306 19.14 -3.01 -25.38
CA ALA A 306 20.17 -2.35 -26.18
C ALA A 306 20.89 -3.30 -27.15
N ARG A 307 21.02 -4.59 -26.78
CA ARG A 307 21.61 -5.63 -27.63
C ARG A 307 20.65 -6.21 -28.68
N GLY A 308 19.42 -5.70 -28.76
CA GLY A 308 18.37 -6.24 -29.65
C GLY A 308 17.87 -7.64 -29.25
N GLY A 309 18.28 -8.15 -28.09
CA GLY A 309 18.02 -9.53 -27.67
C GLY A 309 16.58 -9.78 -27.20
N VAL A 310 15.81 -8.72 -26.94
CA VAL A 310 14.42 -8.81 -26.48
C VAL A 310 13.61 -7.68 -27.11
N ALA A 311 12.76 -8.00 -28.08
CA ALA A 311 11.65 -7.12 -28.43
C ALA A 311 10.63 -7.15 -27.28
N PRO A 312 10.08 -6.02 -26.83
CA PRO A 312 9.02 -6.03 -25.83
C PRO A 312 7.87 -6.91 -26.31
N LYS A 313 7.45 -7.91 -25.52
CA LYS A 313 6.39 -8.88 -25.87
C LYS A 313 5.08 -8.22 -26.33
N SER A 314 4.86 -6.94 -26.00
CA SER A 314 3.69 -6.16 -26.40
C SER A 314 4.05 -4.66 -26.42
N GLY A 315 4.20 -4.06 -27.60
CA GLY A 315 4.29 -2.61 -27.73
C GLY A 315 3.06 -1.87 -27.16
N ALA A 316 1.93 -2.57 -27.03
CA ALA A 316 0.72 -2.02 -26.41
C ALA A 316 0.87 -1.86 -24.89
N ASP A 317 1.55 -2.78 -24.21
CA ASP A 317 1.78 -2.71 -22.77
C ASP A 317 2.65 -1.50 -22.42
N LEU A 318 3.75 -1.30 -23.17
CA LEU A 318 4.62 -0.14 -22.99
C LEU A 318 3.90 1.17 -23.30
N ARG A 319 3.09 1.23 -24.37
CA ARG A 319 2.27 2.41 -24.67
C ARG A 319 1.30 2.72 -23.55
N ARG A 320 0.72 1.70 -22.90
CA ARG A 320 -0.16 1.87 -21.76
C ARG A 320 0.60 2.39 -20.54
N LEU A 321 1.76 1.83 -20.22
CA LEU A 321 2.58 2.25 -19.08
C LEU A 321 3.06 3.71 -19.17
N ARG A 322 3.22 4.28 -20.37
CA ARG A 322 3.54 5.72 -20.55
C ARG A 322 2.50 6.65 -19.93
N TRP A 323 1.26 6.20 -19.79
CA TRP A 323 0.22 6.99 -19.13
C TRP A 323 0.43 7.13 -17.62
N LEU A 324 1.34 6.39 -17.01
CA LEU A 324 1.71 6.55 -15.60
C LEU A 324 2.69 7.71 -15.34
N LEU A 325 3.26 8.33 -16.38
CA LEU A 325 4.18 9.48 -16.20
C LEU A 325 3.62 10.64 -15.36
N PRO A 326 2.31 10.96 -15.39
CA PRO A 326 1.72 11.99 -14.54
C PRO A 326 1.49 11.58 -13.08
N ALA A 327 1.63 10.29 -12.74
CA ALA A 327 1.43 9.75 -11.39
C ALA A 327 2.74 9.62 -10.64
#